data_AF-A0A2E4GLQ7-F1
#
_entry.id   AF-A0A2E4GLQ7-F1
#
_cell.length_a   1.000
_cell.length_b   1.000
_cell.length_c   1.000
_cell.angle_alpha   90.00
_cell.angle_beta   90.00
_cell.angle_gamma   90.00
#
_symmetry.space_group_name_H-M   'P 1'
#
loop_
_entity.id
_entity.type
_entity.pdbx_description
1 polymer ?
#
loop_
_entity_poly.entity_id
_entity_poly.type
_entity_poly.pdbx_seq_one_letter_code
_entity_poly.pdbx_strand_id
1 'polypeptide(L)'
;MKNKSILFLGKRDDDHSLRAIEFIKTNFKDVTVILGEWNDPVPEEMITWRGDYIISYLSRWVLSSEILANASISAINFHPASPDYPGIGCNNFALYNEENRYGVTCHHMHQEVDTGPIISTKSFPIYESDSVASLLTRTYDFQLTLFYEIMNKILNDEGLPISEEKWSRKPFTRKQFNDLIKIESHMSEEEIKKRVRATSFEGWQKSKKIILIGAGGHAKSCIEIIENLNEYSIYGLLDNSTDNNKLLDYSILGTDVELDKIKDELGDVSALITVGQIKTSNARKELYEEVRKHGFETPIIISRSAYVSKHSTINPGTIIMNRAIVNASAVIGENCILNNNSLIEHDAKIGSHCHISTGSIINGGAEIGVNTFIGSGSIIKQGTKVGNNCLVSAGLFIEDDVPDGKIIR
;
A
#
# COMPACT_ATOMS: atom_id res chain seq x y z
N MET A 1 -25.18 16.87 27.31
CA MET A 1 -25.74 16.39 26.04
C MET A 1 -27.05 17.09 25.71
N LYS A 2 -27.18 17.58 24.47
CA LYS A 2 -28.37 18.25 23.92
C LYS A 2 -29.48 17.24 23.65
N ASN A 3 -30.73 17.67 23.83
CA ASN A 3 -31.91 16.88 23.50
C ASN A 3 -32.32 17.12 22.04
N LYS A 4 -31.51 16.62 21.10
CA LYS A 4 -31.81 16.58 19.67
C LYS A 4 -31.56 15.16 19.15
N SER A 5 -32.42 14.68 18.27
CA SER A 5 -32.29 13.36 17.65
C SER A 5 -31.57 13.43 16.30
N ILE A 6 -30.52 12.62 16.15
CA ILE A 6 -29.63 12.64 14.99
C ILE A 6 -29.57 11.26 14.35
N LEU A 7 -29.79 11.20 13.05
CA LEU A 7 -29.37 10.08 12.20
C LEU A 7 -28.05 10.43 11.53
N PHE A 8 -26.97 9.76 11.90
CA PHE A 8 -25.67 9.89 11.25
C PHE A 8 -25.45 8.77 10.25
N LEU A 9 -25.12 9.16 9.02
CA LEU A 9 -24.80 8.26 7.92
C LEU A 9 -23.34 8.44 7.52
N GLY A 10 -22.57 7.35 7.56
CA GLY A 10 -21.14 7.42 7.25
C GLY A 10 -20.56 6.20 6.56
N LYS A 11 -19.27 6.30 6.25
CA LYS A 11 -18.48 5.24 5.63
C LYS A 11 -17.98 4.27 6.71
N ARG A 12 -18.12 2.97 6.45
CA ARG A 12 -17.55 1.91 7.31
C ARG A 12 -16.01 1.97 7.31
N ASP A 13 -15.41 1.69 8.47
CA ASP A 13 -13.95 1.62 8.69
C ASP A 13 -13.17 2.87 8.23
N ASP A 14 -13.69 4.05 8.56
CA ASP A 14 -13.13 5.34 8.18
C ASP A 14 -12.86 6.23 9.41
N ASP A 15 -11.61 6.64 9.59
CA ASP A 15 -11.15 7.38 10.78
C ASP A 15 -11.90 8.71 10.97
N HIS A 16 -12.10 9.49 9.91
CA HIS A 16 -12.83 10.75 9.98
C HIS A 16 -14.30 10.54 10.34
N SER A 17 -14.93 9.49 9.81
CA SER A 17 -16.30 9.11 10.19
C SER A 17 -16.39 8.73 11.67
N LEU A 18 -15.42 7.96 12.19
CA LEU A 18 -15.35 7.59 13.62
C LEU A 18 -15.21 8.81 14.53
N ARG A 19 -14.35 9.76 14.19
CA ARG A 19 -14.17 11.02 14.94
C ARG A 19 -15.42 11.88 14.95
N ALA A 20 -16.12 11.98 13.81
CA ALA A 20 -17.40 12.66 13.71
C ALA A 20 -18.48 11.98 14.59
N ILE A 21 -18.54 10.65 14.59
CA ILE A 21 -19.43 9.85 15.44
C ILE A 21 -19.16 10.07 16.93
N GLU A 22 -17.88 10.07 17.34
CA GLU A 22 -17.48 10.30 18.72
C GLU A 22 -17.98 11.66 19.21
N PHE A 23 -17.79 12.71 18.40
CA PHE A 23 -18.28 14.04 18.73
C PHE A 23 -19.79 14.07 18.94
N ILE A 24 -20.59 13.48 18.03
CA ILE A 24 -22.05 13.53 18.16
C ILE A 24 -22.54 12.71 19.34
N LYS A 25 -21.99 11.51 19.56
CA LYS A 25 -22.39 10.65 20.70
C LYS A 25 -22.06 11.29 22.04
N THR A 26 -20.99 12.08 22.10
CA THR A 26 -20.60 12.80 23.32
C THR A 26 -21.51 13.98 23.62
N ASN A 27 -22.08 14.60 22.58
CA ASN A 27 -22.77 15.89 22.69
C ASN A 27 -24.30 15.80 22.55
N PHE A 28 -24.85 14.76 21.95
CA PHE A 28 -26.28 14.58 21.70
C PHE A 28 -26.82 13.32 22.36
N LYS A 29 -28.04 13.38 22.92
CA LYS A 29 -28.61 12.27 23.70
C LYS A 29 -29.18 11.14 22.84
N ASP A 30 -29.70 11.47 21.66
CA ASP A 30 -30.42 10.54 20.80
C ASP A 30 -29.71 10.49 19.44
N VAL A 31 -28.88 9.47 19.25
CA VAL A 31 -28.02 9.33 18.06
C VAL A 31 -28.14 7.90 17.51
N THR A 32 -28.68 7.81 16.30
CA THR A 32 -28.64 6.60 15.46
C THR A 32 -27.47 6.71 14.49
N VAL A 33 -26.64 5.68 14.40
CA VAL A 33 -25.47 5.66 13.51
C VAL A 33 -25.59 4.50 12.54
N ILE A 34 -25.53 4.79 11.24
CA ILE A 34 -25.54 3.79 10.18
C ILE A 34 -24.27 3.95 9.33
N LEU A 35 -23.46 2.89 9.28
CA LEU A 35 -22.20 2.84 8.53
C LEU A 35 -22.28 1.80 7.42
N GLY A 36 -21.81 2.16 6.22
CA GLY A 36 -21.89 1.26 5.08
C GLY A 36 -20.82 1.44 4.03
N GLU A 37 -20.91 0.58 3.03
CA GLU A 37 -20.07 0.52 1.85
C GLU A 37 -20.88 0.81 0.58
N TRP A 38 -20.18 1.00 -0.54
CA TRP A 38 -20.86 1.17 -1.82
C TRP A 38 -21.67 -0.08 -2.16
N ASN A 39 -22.89 0.14 -2.66
CA ASN A 39 -23.87 -0.91 -3.02
C ASN A 39 -24.52 -1.64 -1.85
N ASP A 40 -24.24 -1.28 -0.60
CA ASP A 40 -25.03 -1.76 0.53
C ASP A 40 -26.51 -1.36 0.34
N PRO A 41 -27.48 -2.27 0.61
CA PRO A 41 -28.89 -1.90 0.58
C PRO A 41 -29.18 -0.83 1.64
N VAL A 42 -30.21 -0.02 1.40
CA VAL A 42 -30.68 0.96 2.40
C VAL A 42 -31.22 0.20 3.63
N PRO A 43 -30.68 0.39 4.84
CA PRO A 43 -31.13 -0.34 6.02
C PRO A 43 -32.55 0.05 6.45
N GLU A 44 -33.33 -0.90 6.97
CA GLU A 44 -34.71 -0.67 7.44
C GLU A 44 -34.78 0.39 8.56
N GLU A 45 -33.76 0.42 9.43
CA GLU A 45 -33.61 1.44 10.47
C GLU A 45 -33.55 2.86 9.87
N MET A 46 -32.88 3.04 8.72
CA MET A 46 -32.82 4.34 8.03
C MET A 46 -34.19 4.78 7.53
N ILE A 47 -35.00 3.84 7.05
CA ILE A 47 -36.33 4.10 6.47
C ILE A 47 -37.34 4.47 7.57
N THR A 48 -37.26 3.78 8.70
CA THR A 48 -38.18 3.92 9.83
C THR A 48 -37.80 5.03 10.80
N TRP A 49 -36.54 5.50 10.78
CA TRP A 49 -36.07 6.59 11.64
C TRP A 49 -36.88 7.87 11.44
N ARG A 50 -37.14 8.61 12.52
CA ARG A 50 -37.76 9.96 12.53
C ARG A 50 -37.08 10.78 13.61
N GLY A 51 -36.70 12.03 13.31
CA GLY A 51 -36.01 12.87 14.29
C GLY A 51 -35.72 14.30 13.83
N ASP A 52 -34.77 14.97 14.47
CA ASP A 52 -34.46 16.37 14.19
C ASP A 52 -33.58 16.52 12.95
N TYR A 53 -32.43 15.82 12.92
CA TYR A 53 -31.42 15.99 11.87
C TYR A 53 -30.99 14.68 11.23
N ILE A 54 -30.87 14.69 9.90
CA ILE A 54 -30.09 13.69 9.16
C ILE A 54 -28.75 14.31 8.80
N ILE A 55 -27.66 13.65 9.19
CA ILE A 55 -26.29 14.09 8.97
C ILE A 55 -25.59 13.07 8.06
N SER A 56 -25.39 13.44 6.80
CA SER A 56 -24.59 12.67 5.86
C SER A 56 -23.13 13.12 5.91
N TYR A 57 -22.24 12.24 6.31
CA TYR A 57 -20.79 12.49 6.36
C TYR A 57 -20.07 11.31 5.70
N LEU A 58 -19.64 11.48 4.45
CA LEU A 58 -19.06 10.39 3.64
C LEU A 58 -20.00 9.19 3.42
N SER A 59 -21.31 9.42 3.51
CA SER A 59 -22.35 8.42 3.26
C SER A 59 -22.17 7.71 1.92
N ARG A 60 -22.56 6.43 1.86
CA ARG A 60 -22.52 5.59 0.65
C ARG A 60 -23.88 5.47 -0.04
N TRP A 61 -24.90 6.14 0.49
CA TRP A 61 -26.26 6.11 -0.01
C TRP A 61 -26.69 7.46 -0.56
N VAL A 62 -27.46 7.41 -1.65
CA VAL A 62 -28.28 8.54 -2.10
C VAL A 62 -29.67 8.35 -1.50
N LEU A 63 -30.13 9.33 -0.72
CA LEU A 63 -31.39 9.20 0.02
C LEU A 63 -32.59 9.61 -0.83
N SER A 64 -33.70 8.89 -0.69
CA SER A 64 -34.97 9.27 -1.28
C SER A 64 -35.57 10.47 -0.55
N SER A 65 -36.46 11.20 -1.24
CA SER A 65 -37.22 12.31 -0.67
C SER A 65 -38.07 11.89 0.53
N GLU A 66 -38.55 10.64 0.56
CA GLU A 66 -39.27 10.05 1.69
C GLU A 66 -38.39 9.94 2.95
N ILE A 67 -37.13 9.48 2.79
CA ILE A 67 -36.19 9.38 3.91
C ILE A 67 -35.78 10.79 4.37
N LEU A 68 -35.53 11.71 3.45
CA LEU A 68 -35.17 13.09 3.80
C LEU A 68 -36.28 13.79 4.60
N ALA A 69 -37.55 13.53 4.27
CA ALA A 69 -38.70 14.07 4.99
C ALA A 69 -38.83 13.58 6.45
N ASN A 70 -38.06 12.57 6.84
CA ASN A 70 -38.02 12.06 8.22
C ASN A 70 -37.28 12.99 9.18
N ALA A 71 -36.47 13.92 8.65
CA ALA A 71 -35.85 14.99 9.42
C ALA A 71 -36.83 16.14 9.59
N SER A 72 -37.22 16.42 10.84
CA SER A 72 -38.14 17.50 11.19
C SER A 72 -37.50 18.89 11.15
N ILE A 73 -36.16 18.99 11.25
CA ILE A 73 -35.44 20.26 11.13
C ILE A 73 -34.66 20.32 9.83
N SER A 74 -33.72 19.40 9.60
CA SER A 74 -32.92 19.43 8.36
C SER A 74 -32.17 18.14 8.07
N ALA A 75 -32.02 17.83 6.79
CA ALA A 75 -31.05 16.86 6.30
C ALA A 75 -29.88 17.61 5.65
N ILE A 76 -28.66 17.37 6.13
CA ILE A 76 -27.45 18.07 5.67
C ILE A 76 -26.36 17.08 5.28
N ASN A 77 -25.59 17.44 4.26
CA ASN A 77 -24.46 16.65 3.77
C ASN A 77 -23.17 17.45 3.87
N PHE A 78 -22.13 16.79 4.38
CA PHE A 78 -20.76 17.25 4.31
C PHE A 78 -20.13 16.65 3.05
N HIS A 79 -20.03 17.45 2.01
CA HIS A 79 -19.43 17.10 0.73
C HIS A 79 -17.92 17.36 0.75
N PRO A 80 -17.06 16.37 0.43
CA PRO A 80 -15.60 16.54 0.40
C PRO A 80 -15.12 17.25 -0.87
N ALA A 81 -15.71 18.40 -1.21
CA ALA A 81 -15.30 19.26 -2.31
C ALA A 81 -15.82 20.70 -2.16
N SER A 82 -15.21 21.63 -2.89
CA SER A 82 -15.74 22.98 -3.08
C SER A 82 -16.99 22.97 -3.97
N PRO A 83 -17.79 24.06 -3.98
CA PRO A 83 -18.99 24.16 -4.81
C PRO A 83 -18.76 24.01 -6.32
N ASP A 84 -17.51 24.14 -6.77
CA ASP A 84 -17.13 23.95 -8.17
C ASP A 84 -16.97 22.49 -8.58
N TYR A 85 -16.94 21.58 -7.61
CA TYR A 85 -16.69 20.16 -7.84
C TYR A 85 -17.78 19.26 -7.21
N PRO A 86 -19.06 19.40 -7.59
CA PRO A 86 -20.11 18.47 -7.18
C PRO A 86 -19.96 17.10 -7.87
N GLY A 87 -20.52 16.05 -7.27
CA GLY A 87 -20.60 14.70 -7.84
C GLY A 87 -19.47 13.78 -7.43
N ILE A 88 -18.94 13.00 -8.37
CA ILE A 88 -17.92 11.98 -8.09
C ILE A 88 -16.54 12.32 -8.67
N GLY A 89 -15.49 11.88 -7.98
CA GLY A 89 -14.10 12.07 -8.42
C GLY A 89 -13.64 13.52 -8.25
N CYS A 90 -14.24 14.24 -7.31
CA CYS A 90 -14.09 15.68 -7.16
C CYS A 90 -12.62 16.12 -6.98
N ASN A 91 -11.88 15.43 -6.10
CA ASN A 91 -10.45 15.71 -5.88
C ASN A 91 -9.64 15.42 -7.15
N ASN A 92 -9.98 14.35 -7.87
CA ASN A 92 -9.31 13.95 -9.11
C ASN A 92 -9.49 15.02 -10.19
N PHE A 93 -10.72 15.50 -10.38
CA PHE A 93 -11.00 16.56 -11.36
C PHE A 93 -10.32 17.88 -10.99
N ALA A 94 -10.25 18.24 -9.70
CA ALA A 94 -9.54 19.44 -9.27
C ALA A 94 -8.03 19.38 -9.57
N LEU A 95 -7.40 18.22 -9.34
CA LEU A 95 -5.99 17.99 -9.69
C LEU A 95 -5.77 17.97 -11.20
N TYR A 96 -6.66 17.31 -11.95
CA TYR A 96 -6.58 17.23 -13.41
C TYR A 96 -6.75 18.60 -14.07
N ASN A 97 -7.64 19.44 -13.53
CA ASN A 97 -7.86 20.82 -13.98
C ASN A 97 -6.79 21.80 -13.45
N GLU A 98 -5.81 21.31 -12.68
CA GLU A 98 -4.70 22.10 -12.13
C GLU A 98 -5.17 23.31 -11.30
N GLU A 99 -6.24 23.12 -10.54
CA GLU A 99 -6.74 24.15 -9.64
C GLU A 99 -5.69 24.54 -8.61
N ASN A 100 -5.67 25.82 -8.22
CA ASN A 100 -4.79 26.31 -7.15
C ASN A 100 -5.52 26.39 -5.79
N ARG A 101 -6.84 26.21 -5.79
CA ARG A 101 -7.69 26.22 -4.60
C ARG A 101 -8.74 25.13 -4.67
N TYR A 102 -9.05 24.58 -3.51
CA TYR A 102 -10.10 23.59 -3.32
C TYR A 102 -10.87 23.88 -2.03
N GLY A 103 -11.74 22.96 -1.63
CA GLY A 103 -12.50 23.14 -0.42
C GLY A 103 -13.38 21.97 -0.03
N VAL A 104 -14.23 22.23 0.94
CA VAL A 104 -15.28 21.34 1.44
C VAL A 104 -16.56 22.13 1.64
N THR A 105 -17.70 21.47 1.51
CA THR A 105 -19.01 22.12 1.51
C THR A 105 -19.96 21.40 2.46
N CYS A 106 -20.67 22.15 3.30
CA CYS A 106 -21.85 21.68 4.01
C CYS A 106 -23.07 22.28 3.32
N HIS A 107 -24.06 21.46 2.98
CA HIS A 107 -25.26 21.91 2.28
C HIS A 107 -26.49 21.11 2.69
N HIS A 108 -27.67 21.67 2.45
CA HIS A 108 -28.92 20.95 2.59
C HIS A 108 -29.03 19.83 1.56
N MET A 109 -29.56 18.68 1.96
CA MET A 109 -29.76 17.53 1.08
C MET A 109 -31.06 17.68 0.30
N HIS A 110 -30.97 17.52 -1.01
CA HIS A 110 -32.10 17.26 -1.90
C HIS A 110 -31.99 15.82 -2.43
N GLN A 111 -33.01 15.36 -3.16
CA GLN A 111 -32.97 14.05 -3.82
C GLN A 111 -31.86 13.97 -4.87
N GLU A 112 -31.55 15.08 -5.55
CA GLU A 112 -30.42 15.17 -6.47
C GLU A 112 -29.13 15.48 -5.71
N VAL A 113 -28.08 14.71 -6.00
CA VAL A 113 -26.75 14.81 -5.37
C VAL A 113 -26.15 16.20 -5.57
N ASP A 114 -25.69 16.82 -4.47
CA ASP A 114 -24.95 18.09 -4.46
C ASP A 114 -25.66 19.24 -5.18
N THR A 115 -26.97 19.40 -4.94
CA THR A 115 -27.80 20.46 -5.55
C THR A 115 -28.46 21.40 -4.54
N GLY A 116 -28.53 21.02 -3.27
CA GLY A 116 -29.24 21.81 -2.26
C GLY A 116 -28.49 23.08 -1.83
N PRO A 117 -29.18 24.05 -1.21
CA PRO A 117 -28.58 25.30 -0.77
C PRO A 117 -27.38 25.09 0.16
N ILE A 118 -26.33 25.89 -0.05
CA ILE A 118 -25.08 25.78 0.71
C ILE A 118 -25.24 26.45 2.07
N ILE A 119 -24.82 25.73 3.11
CA ILE A 119 -24.81 26.18 4.50
C ILE A 119 -23.50 26.92 4.77
N SER A 120 -22.37 26.29 4.45
CA SER A 120 -21.03 26.86 4.66
C SER A 120 -20.00 26.11 3.86
N THR A 121 -18.89 26.78 3.52
CA THR A 121 -17.73 26.17 2.88
C THR A 121 -16.47 26.41 3.69
N LYS A 122 -15.42 25.65 3.41
CA LYS A 122 -14.03 26.01 3.76
C LYS A 122 -13.17 25.82 2.54
N SER A 123 -12.26 26.75 2.29
CA SER A 123 -11.29 26.66 1.20
C SER A 123 -9.86 26.54 1.69
N PHE A 124 -9.03 25.87 0.88
CA PHE A 124 -7.61 25.65 1.14
C PHE A 124 -6.84 25.53 -0.19
N PRO A 125 -5.51 25.77 -0.19
CA PRO A 125 -4.72 25.69 -1.41
C PRO A 125 -4.51 24.24 -1.88
N ILE A 126 -4.34 24.08 -3.19
CA ILE A 126 -3.73 22.90 -3.81
C ILE A 126 -2.29 23.27 -4.19
N TYR A 127 -1.33 22.40 -3.87
CA TYR A 127 0.07 22.58 -4.21
C TYR A 127 0.46 21.76 -5.44
N GLU A 128 1.49 22.20 -6.18
CA GLU A 128 2.01 21.46 -7.33
C GLU A 128 2.45 20.03 -6.95
N SER A 129 2.99 19.87 -5.73
CA SER A 129 3.42 18.58 -5.19
C SER A 129 2.27 17.69 -4.70
N ASP A 130 1.02 18.16 -4.74
CA ASP A 130 -0.11 17.34 -4.29
C ASP A 130 -0.40 16.18 -5.25
N SER A 131 -0.57 15.00 -4.65
CA SER A 131 -1.17 13.82 -5.26
C SER A 131 -2.65 13.72 -4.89
N VAL A 132 -3.37 12.79 -5.53
CA VAL A 132 -4.76 12.49 -5.13
C VAL A 132 -4.86 12.08 -3.65
N ALA A 133 -3.85 11.39 -3.13
CA ALA A 133 -3.82 10.95 -1.73
C ALA A 133 -3.62 12.14 -0.78
N SER A 134 -2.61 12.99 -1.02
CA SER A 134 -2.33 14.14 -0.15
C SER A 134 -3.47 15.16 -0.15
N LEU A 135 -4.08 15.39 -1.32
CA LEU A 135 -5.25 16.26 -1.42
C LEU A 135 -6.45 15.67 -0.69
N LEU A 136 -6.74 14.38 -0.87
CA LEU A 136 -7.88 13.72 -0.21
C LEU A 136 -7.76 13.77 1.32
N THR A 137 -6.57 13.49 1.87
CA THR A 137 -6.32 13.59 3.31
C THR A 137 -6.60 15.01 3.83
N ARG A 138 -6.07 16.03 3.14
CA ARG A 138 -6.32 17.44 3.50
C ARG A 138 -7.82 17.78 3.42
N THR A 139 -8.49 17.31 2.37
CA THR A 139 -9.93 17.51 2.20
C THR A 139 -10.71 16.95 3.39
N TYR A 140 -10.40 15.74 3.84
CA TYR A 140 -11.09 15.15 5.00
C TYR A 140 -10.81 15.89 6.32
N ASP A 141 -9.60 16.40 6.52
CA ASP A 141 -9.27 17.19 7.72
C ASP A 141 -10.06 18.52 7.76
N PHE A 142 -10.17 19.21 6.62
CA PHE A 142 -10.97 20.42 6.50
C PHE A 142 -12.48 20.11 6.60
N GLN A 143 -12.93 18.98 6.07
CA GLN A 143 -14.32 18.51 6.17
C GLN A 143 -14.70 18.26 7.64
N LEU A 144 -13.83 17.62 8.40
CA LEU A 144 -14.03 17.39 9.84
C LEU A 144 -14.03 18.69 10.63
N THR A 145 -13.18 19.65 10.27
CA THR A 145 -13.20 20.98 10.87
C THR A 145 -14.53 21.69 10.61
N LEU A 146 -15.01 21.67 9.36
CA LEU A 146 -16.31 22.23 9.00
C LEU A 146 -17.45 21.51 9.73
N PHE A 147 -17.35 20.18 9.90
CA PHE A 147 -18.29 19.39 10.68
C PHE A 147 -18.41 19.89 12.11
N TYR A 148 -17.29 20.07 12.83
CA TYR A 148 -17.34 20.59 14.20
C TYR A 148 -17.94 21.99 14.28
N GLU A 149 -17.65 22.86 13.33
CA GLU A 149 -18.22 24.21 13.32
C GLU A 149 -19.75 24.18 13.16
N ILE A 150 -20.27 23.41 12.21
CA ILE A 150 -21.71 23.29 11.99
C ILE A 150 -22.40 22.57 13.15
N MET A 151 -21.83 21.47 13.64
CA MET A 151 -22.43 20.74 14.75
C MET A 151 -22.40 21.53 16.05
N ASN A 152 -21.40 22.39 16.28
CA ASN A 152 -21.35 23.30 17.43
C ASN A 152 -22.46 24.37 17.35
N LYS A 153 -22.80 24.86 16.15
CA LYS A 153 -23.95 25.76 15.96
C LYS A 153 -25.27 25.07 16.30
N ILE A 154 -25.45 23.81 15.88
CA ILE A 154 -26.61 23.00 16.25
C ILE A 154 -26.65 22.78 17.77
N LEU A 155 -25.49 22.51 18.40
CA LEU A 155 -25.37 22.31 19.84
C LEU A 155 -25.81 23.54 20.64
N ASN A 156 -25.50 24.74 20.14
CA ASN A 156 -25.81 26.02 20.76
C ASN A 156 -27.17 26.63 20.35
N ASP A 157 -27.99 25.92 19.57
CA ASP A 157 -29.25 26.43 18.98
C ASP A 157 -29.07 27.71 18.13
N GLU A 158 -27.91 27.90 17.51
CA GLU A 158 -27.61 29.06 16.65
C GLU A 158 -28.27 28.97 15.27
N GLY A 159 -28.88 27.81 14.94
CA GLY A 159 -29.38 27.51 13.61
C GLY A 159 -28.28 27.20 12.60
N LEU A 160 -28.69 26.79 11.40
CA LEU A 160 -27.78 26.54 10.28
C LEU A 160 -27.50 27.86 9.55
N PRO A 161 -26.22 28.20 9.27
CA PRO A 161 -25.88 29.35 8.44
C PRO A 161 -26.47 29.25 7.03
N ILE A 162 -26.60 30.40 6.37
CA ILE A 162 -26.99 30.50 4.96
C ILE A 162 -25.82 31.13 4.21
N SER A 163 -25.27 30.42 3.23
CA SER A 163 -24.23 30.95 2.35
C SER A 163 -24.83 31.56 1.07
N GLU A 164 -24.18 32.60 0.55
CA GLU A 164 -24.49 33.16 -0.78
C GLU A 164 -23.83 32.36 -1.92
N GLU A 165 -22.91 31.43 -1.59
CA GLU A 165 -22.26 30.56 -2.56
C GLU A 165 -23.26 29.62 -3.25
N LYS A 166 -22.95 29.26 -4.49
CA LYS A 166 -23.79 28.38 -5.32
C LYS A 166 -22.93 27.33 -6.00
N TRP A 167 -23.52 26.17 -6.25
CA TRP A 167 -22.96 25.16 -7.13
C TRP A 167 -22.72 25.77 -8.52
N SER A 168 -21.47 25.77 -8.98
CA SER A 168 -21.13 26.44 -10.24
C SER A 168 -21.37 25.58 -11.48
N ARG A 169 -21.67 24.29 -11.30
CA ARG A 169 -21.90 23.34 -12.38
C ARG A 169 -22.74 22.14 -11.96
N LYS A 170 -23.10 21.30 -12.94
CA LYS A 170 -23.74 20.00 -12.69
C LYS A 170 -22.76 18.99 -12.07
N PRO A 171 -23.23 18.05 -11.24
CA PRO A 171 -22.40 16.99 -10.67
C PRO A 171 -21.63 16.20 -11.73
N PHE A 172 -20.34 15.93 -11.47
CA PHE A 172 -19.56 15.00 -12.27
C PHE A 172 -20.16 13.59 -12.17
N THR A 173 -20.23 12.90 -13.32
CA THR A 173 -20.79 11.56 -13.43
C THR A 173 -19.74 10.47 -13.31
N ARG A 174 -20.15 9.25 -12.94
CA ARG A 174 -19.27 8.06 -12.94
C ARG A 174 -18.62 7.82 -14.29
N LYS A 175 -19.34 8.08 -15.39
CA LYS A 175 -18.81 7.94 -16.76
C LYS A 175 -17.62 8.88 -16.97
N GLN A 176 -17.78 10.17 -16.65
CA GLN A 176 -16.69 11.15 -16.77
C GLN A 176 -15.49 10.76 -15.90
N PHE A 177 -15.74 10.29 -14.68
CA PHE A 177 -14.67 9.85 -13.79
C PHE A 177 -13.92 8.62 -14.35
N ASN A 178 -14.64 7.63 -14.87
CA ASN A 178 -14.03 6.47 -15.51
C ASN A 178 -13.23 6.86 -16.77
N ASP A 179 -13.67 7.88 -17.50
CA ASP A 179 -12.95 8.39 -18.67
C ASP A 179 -11.67 9.14 -18.28
N LEU A 180 -11.64 9.83 -17.12
CA LEU A 180 -10.44 10.45 -16.57
C LEU A 180 -9.35 9.41 -16.20
N ILE A 181 -9.76 8.24 -15.70
CA ILE A 181 -8.84 7.16 -15.29
C ILE A 181 -8.12 6.50 -16.47
N LYS A 182 -8.69 6.55 -17.68
CA LYS A 182 -8.10 5.91 -18.86
C LYS A 182 -6.84 6.65 -19.29
N ILE A 183 -5.77 5.92 -19.55
CA ILE A 183 -4.53 6.42 -20.14
C ILE A 183 -4.28 5.62 -21.41
N GLU A 184 -4.09 6.31 -22.54
CA GLU A 184 -3.92 5.69 -23.85
C GLU A 184 -2.59 6.11 -24.48
N SER A 185 -1.97 5.21 -25.25
CA SER A 185 -0.61 5.40 -25.77
C SER A 185 -0.44 6.58 -26.73
N HIS A 186 -1.54 7.09 -27.28
CA HIS A 186 -1.53 8.25 -28.17
C HIS A 186 -1.60 9.59 -27.43
N MET A 187 -1.80 9.58 -26.10
CA MET A 187 -1.85 10.80 -25.28
C MET A 187 -0.47 11.45 -25.18
N SER A 188 -0.42 12.77 -25.08
CA SER A 188 0.83 13.50 -24.86
C SER A 188 1.41 13.19 -23.48
N GLU A 189 2.72 13.36 -23.32
CA GLU A 189 3.39 13.16 -22.03
C GLU A 189 2.80 14.06 -20.92
N GLU A 190 2.43 15.30 -21.27
CA GLU A 190 1.77 16.23 -20.32
C GLU A 190 0.39 15.73 -19.89
N GLU A 191 -0.43 15.23 -20.81
CA GLU A 191 -1.75 14.68 -20.50
C GLU A 191 -1.64 13.43 -19.62
N ILE A 192 -0.69 12.55 -19.94
CA ILE A 192 -0.39 11.36 -19.12
C ILE A 192 -0.01 11.80 -17.71
N LYS A 193 0.88 12.79 -17.56
CA LYS A 193 1.29 13.29 -16.24
C LYS A 193 0.11 13.85 -15.43
N LYS A 194 -0.78 14.63 -16.05
CA LYS A 194 -1.98 15.16 -15.38
C LYS A 194 -2.91 14.05 -14.91
N ARG A 195 -3.19 13.07 -15.76
CA ARG A 195 -4.03 11.91 -15.41
C ARG A 195 -3.41 11.07 -14.31
N VAL A 196 -2.11 10.77 -14.40
CA VAL A 196 -1.39 10.01 -13.36
C VAL A 196 -1.49 10.74 -12.03
N ARG A 197 -1.15 12.03 -11.98
CA ARG A 197 -1.27 12.86 -10.76
C ARG A 197 -2.69 12.84 -10.19
N ALA A 198 -3.69 12.93 -11.05
CA ALA A 198 -5.09 13.01 -10.66
C ALA A 198 -5.71 11.66 -10.24
N THR A 199 -5.16 10.52 -10.67
CA THR A 199 -5.85 9.22 -10.54
C THR A 199 -5.02 8.11 -9.88
N SER A 200 -3.73 8.32 -9.71
CA SER A 200 -2.85 7.34 -9.05
C SER A 200 -2.72 7.67 -7.56
N PHE A 201 -3.20 6.79 -6.70
CA PHE A 201 -2.82 6.78 -5.29
C PHE A 201 -1.39 6.23 -5.20
N GLU A 202 -0.48 6.99 -4.60
CA GLU A 202 0.85 6.46 -4.28
C GLU A 202 0.70 5.16 -3.48
N GLY A 203 1.22 4.06 -4.02
CA GLY A 203 1.07 2.71 -3.45
C GLY A 203 0.07 1.79 -4.14
N TRP A 204 -0.78 2.26 -5.06
CA TRP A 204 -1.58 1.38 -5.93
C TRP A 204 -0.95 1.31 -7.33
N GLN A 205 0.11 0.52 -7.45
CA GLN A 205 0.43 -0.14 -8.71
C GLN A 205 -0.35 -1.45 -8.74
N LYS A 206 -0.72 -1.95 -9.93
CA LYS A 206 -1.17 -3.34 -10.04
C LYS A 206 -0.03 -4.19 -9.49
N SER A 207 -0.21 -4.73 -8.29
CA SER A 207 0.83 -5.52 -7.61
C SER A 207 1.23 -6.65 -8.56
N LYS A 208 2.51 -6.71 -8.92
CA LYS A 208 3.01 -7.80 -9.79
C LYS A 208 2.75 -9.11 -9.07
N LYS A 209 2.23 -10.12 -9.77
CA LYS A 209 2.04 -11.43 -9.15
C LYS A 209 3.41 -12.05 -8.92
N ILE A 210 3.63 -12.60 -7.73
CA ILE A 210 4.84 -13.36 -7.42
C ILE A 210 4.47 -14.73 -6.85
N ILE A 211 5.16 -15.77 -7.31
CA ILE A 211 5.11 -17.10 -6.71
C ILE A 211 6.38 -17.35 -5.90
N LEU A 212 6.25 -18.00 -4.75
CA LEU A 212 7.40 -18.34 -3.91
C LEU A 212 7.72 -19.81 -4.05
N ILE A 213 8.99 -20.13 -4.26
CA ILE A 213 9.48 -21.50 -4.41
C ILE A 213 10.18 -21.90 -3.12
N GLY A 214 9.63 -22.89 -2.43
CA GLY A 214 9.93 -23.25 -1.04
C GLY A 214 8.91 -22.69 -0.05
N ALA A 215 8.47 -23.51 0.90
CA ALA A 215 7.53 -23.19 1.98
C ALA A 215 8.11 -23.50 3.37
N GLY A 216 9.45 -23.45 3.50
CA GLY A 216 10.17 -23.67 4.76
C GLY A 216 10.20 -22.47 5.70
N GLY A 217 11.05 -22.53 6.73
CA GLY A 217 11.19 -21.45 7.72
C GLY A 217 11.65 -20.11 7.13
N HIS A 218 12.53 -20.13 6.13
CA HIS A 218 13.00 -18.90 5.47
C HIS A 218 11.89 -18.21 4.67
N ALA A 219 10.99 -18.99 4.05
CA ALA A 219 9.85 -18.47 3.30
C ALA A 219 8.94 -17.57 4.15
N LYS A 220 8.76 -17.87 5.44
CA LYS A 220 7.99 -17.01 6.36
C LYS A 220 8.55 -15.58 6.43
N SER A 221 9.88 -15.45 6.51
CA SER A 221 10.53 -14.14 6.53
C SER A 221 10.48 -13.44 5.17
N CYS A 222 10.51 -14.19 4.06
CA CYS A 222 10.35 -13.62 2.72
C CYS A 222 8.92 -13.09 2.50
N ILE A 223 7.90 -13.83 2.95
CA ILE A 223 6.49 -13.41 2.90
C ILE A 223 6.32 -12.06 3.60
N GLU A 224 6.81 -11.94 4.84
CA GLU A 224 6.70 -10.70 5.63
C GLU A 224 7.35 -9.49 4.91
N ILE A 225 8.50 -9.68 4.25
CA ILE A 225 9.12 -8.60 3.49
C ILE A 225 8.26 -8.20 2.29
N ILE A 226 7.76 -9.18 1.55
CA ILE A 226 6.99 -8.94 0.33
C ILE A 226 5.65 -8.25 0.65
N GLU A 227 4.96 -8.69 1.70
CA GLU A 227 3.73 -8.05 2.20
C GLU A 227 3.99 -6.59 2.55
N ASN A 228 5.08 -6.30 3.27
CA ASN A 228 5.42 -4.93 3.67
C ASN A 228 5.80 -4.04 2.49
N LEU A 229 6.24 -4.59 1.35
CA LEU A 229 6.58 -3.80 0.18
C LEU A 229 5.35 -3.26 -0.56
N ASN A 230 4.20 -3.94 -0.52
CA ASN A 230 3.02 -3.59 -1.33
C ASN A 230 3.30 -3.50 -2.85
N GLU A 231 4.42 -4.05 -3.33
CA GLU A 231 4.81 -4.05 -4.76
C GLU A 231 4.37 -5.35 -5.46
N TYR A 232 4.26 -6.44 -4.71
CA TYR A 232 3.90 -7.75 -5.22
C TYR A 232 2.70 -8.32 -4.48
N SER A 233 1.88 -9.09 -5.19
CA SER A 233 0.85 -9.95 -4.59
C SER A 233 1.35 -11.38 -4.68
N ILE A 234 1.54 -12.01 -3.52
CA ILE A 234 1.91 -13.42 -3.44
C ILE A 234 0.72 -14.25 -3.93
N TYR A 235 0.92 -14.97 -5.04
CA TYR A 235 -0.11 -15.82 -5.64
C TYR A 235 -0.26 -17.14 -4.88
N GLY A 236 0.86 -17.68 -4.39
CA GLY A 236 0.93 -18.93 -3.65
C GLY A 236 2.38 -19.41 -3.54
N LEU A 237 2.54 -20.61 -3.00
CA LEU A 237 3.84 -21.26 -2.81
C LEU A 237 3.91 -22.57 -3.58
N LEU A 238 5.11 -22.97 -4.00
CA LEU A 238 5.43 -24.34 -4.42
C LEU A 238 6.38 -24.95 -3.40
N ASP A 239 6.13 -26.18 -3.00
CA ASP A 239 7.03 -26.92 -2.12
C ASP A 239 6.83 -28.43 -2.32
N ASN A 240 7.94 -29.19 -2.27
CA ASN A 240 7.89 -30.64 -2.45
C ASN A 240 7.52 -31.41 -1.18
N SER A 241 7.47 -30.75 -0.01
CA SER A 241 7.01 -31.37 1.23
C SER A 241 5.49 -31.49 1.25
N THR A 242 5.01 -32.70 1.50
CA THR A 242 3.59 -33.07 1.46
C THR A 242 2.85 -32.82 2.77
N ASP A 243 3.51 -32.25 3.78
CA ASP A 243 3.04 -32.30 5.17
C ASP A 243 2.04 -31.20 5.50
N ASN A 244 1.97 -30.12 4.71
CA ASN A 244 1.02 -29.02 4.89
C ASN A 244 0.55 -28.47 3.54
N ASN A 245 -0.70 -28.00 3.49
CA ASN A 245 -1.31 -27.40 2.29
C ASN A 245 -1.22 -25.87 2.26
N LYS A 246 -0.63 -25.24 3.29
CA LYS A 246 -0.45 -23.79 3.38
C LYS A 246 0.75 -23.40 4.25
N LEU A 247 1.28 -22.21 4.01
CA LEU A 247 2.23 -21.52 4.89
C LEU A 247 1.71 -20.12 5.20
N LEU A 248 1.53 -19.81 6.49
CA LEU A 248 0.82 -18.60 6.94
C LEU A 248 -0.59 -18.56 6.29
N ASP A 249 -0.91 -17.47 5.59
CA ASP A 249 -2.19 -17.26 4.91
C ASP A 249 -2.18 -17.65 3.42
N TYR A 250 -1.10 -18.26 2.94
CA TYR A 250 -0.91 -18.59 1.52
C TYR A 250 -0.92 -20.10 1.26
N SER A 251 -1.65 -20.50 0.23
CA SER A 251 -1.75 -21.89 -0.21
C SER A 251 -0.46 -22.40 -0.84
N ILE A 252 -0.11 -23.65 -0.54
CA ILE A 252 0.90 -24.41 -1.29
C ILE A 252 0.15 -25.05 -2.47
N LEU A 253 0.43 -24.55 -3.67
CA LEU A 253 -0.33 -24.86 -4.89
C LEU A 253 0.04 -26.22 -5.49
N GLY A 254 1.25 -26.70 -5.20
CA GLY A 254 1.78 -27.93 -5.75
C GLY A 254 3.28 -28.04 -5.52
N THR A 255 3.89 -28.87 -6.37
CA THR A 255 5.35 -29.12 -6.39
C THR A 255 6.02 -28.27 -7.46
N ASP A 256 7.36 -28.24 -7.46
CA ASP A 256 8.14 -27.49 -8.45
C ASP A 256 7.99 -28.02 -9.89
N VAL A 257 7.29 -29.15 -10.08
CA VAL A 257 7.02 -29.78 -11.39
C VAL A 257 5.93 -29.04 -12.18
N GLU A 258 5.21 -28.10 -11.57
CA GLU A 258 4.07 -27.42 -12.20
C GLU A 258 4.38 -26.01 -12.74
N LEU A 259 5.67 -25.65 -12.88
CA LEU A 259 6.10 -24.30 -13.29
C LEU A 259 5.54 -23.85 -14.65
N ASP A 260 5.57 -24.71 -15.68
CA ASP A 260 5.01 -24.39 -17.02
C ASP A 260 3.50 -24.08 -16.93
N LYS A 261 2.74 -24.94 -16.24
CA LYS A 261 1.30 -24.77 -16.06
C LYS A 261 0.95 -23.46 -15.38
N ILE A 262 1.71 -23.10 -14.34
CA ILE A 262 1.52 -21.84 -13.62
C ILE A 262 1.84 -20.65 -14.51
N LYS A 263 2.91 -20.75 -15.31
CA LYS A 263 3.29 -19.69 -16.24
C LYS A 263 2.23 -19.48 -17.32
N ASP A 264 1.68 -20.57 -17.86
CA ASP A 264 0.62 -20.55 -18.86
C ASP A 264 -0.70 -20.00 -18.30
N GLU A 265 -1.08 -20.39 -17.08
CA GLU A 265 -2.32 -19.94 -16.43
C GLU A 265 -2.27 -18.46 -16.00
N LEU A 266 -1.12 -17.98 -15.54
CA LEU A 266 -0.99 -16.65 -14.93
C LEU A 266 -0.37 -15.59 -15.85
N GLY A 267 0.37 -16.01 -16.86
CA GLY A 267 1.08 -15.13 -17.79
C GLY A 267 2.21 -14.34 -17.13
N ASP A 268 1.96 -13.05 -16.86
CA ASP A 268 2.93 -12.13 -16.26
C ASP A 268 3.04 -12.33 -14.75
N VAL A 269 3.81 -13.35 -14.35
CA VAL A 269 4.12 -13.73 -12.97
C VAL A 269 5.63 -13.84 -12.79
N SER A 270 6.13 -13.24 -11.70
CA SER A 270 7.50 -13.35 -11.22
C SER A 270 7.65 -14.52 -10.23
N ALA A 271 8.88 -14.96 -9.98
CA ALA A 271 9.16 -16.00 -9.00
C ALA A 271 10.34 -15.63 -8.09
N LEU A 272 10.25 -15.99 -6.82
CA LEU A 272 11.34 -15.86 -5.85
C LEU A 272 11.64 -17.20 -5.21
N ILE A 273 12.91 -17.58 -5.18
CA ILE A 273 13.34 -18.76 -4.43
C ILE A 273 13.47 -18.38 -2.96
N THR A 274 12.69 -19.03 -2.10
CA THR A 274 12.67 -18.78 -0.65
C THR A 274 13.22 -19.96 0.15
N VAL A 275 13.91 -20.87 -0.55
CA VAL A 275 14.71 -21.93 0.05
C VAL A 275 16.01 -21.33 0.60
N GLY A 276 16.16 -21.37 1.93
CA GLY A 276 17.40 -20.99 2.60
C GLY A 276 18.54 -21.99 2.35
N GLN A 277 19.65 -21.86 3.07
CA GLN A 277 20.75 -22.83 2.99
C GLN A 277 20.69 -23.82 4.16
N ILE A 278 20.42 -25.09 3.86
CA ILE A 278 20.55 -26.20 4.83
C ILE A 278 21.72 -27.06 4.37
N LYS A 279 22.88 -26.91 5.03
CA LYS A 279 24.18 -27.51 4.65
C LYS A 279 24.77 -26.97 3.34
N THR A 280 24.04 -27.00 2.22
CA THR A 280 24.53 -26.57 0.88
C THR A 280 23.54 -25.63 0.19
N SER A 281 24.02 -24.87 -0.80
CA SER A 281 23.20 -23.97 -1.62
C SER A 281 22.55 -24.67 -2.83
N ASN A 282 22.87 -25.94 -3.09
CA ASN A 282 22.51 -26.63 -4.34
C ASN A 282 21.02 -26.60 -4.64
N ALA A 283 20.16 -26.91 -3.66
CA ALA A 283 18.71 -26.88 -3.85
C ALA A 283 18.20 -25.50 -4.28
N ARG A 284 18.68 -24.42 -3.62
CA ARG A 284 18.32 -23.03 -4.01
C ARG A 284 18.81 -22.69 -5.42
N LYS A 285 20.01 -23.16 -5.78
CA LYS A 285 20.59 -22.93 -7.10
C LYS A 285 19.81 -23.64 -8.20
N GLU A 286 19.55 -24.93 -8.04
CA GLU A 286 18.80 -25.77 -9.00
C GLU A 286 17.40 -25.20 -9.25
N LEU A 287 16.69 -24.80 -8.18
CA LEU A 287 15.37 -24.19 -8.30
C LEU A 287 15.41 -22.85 -9.04
N TYR A 288 16.42 -22.01 -8.78
CA TYR A 288 16.59 -20.75 -9.50
C TYR A 288 16.82 -20.95 -10.98
N GLU A 289 17.69 -21.90 -11.35
CA GLU A 289 17.96 -22.25 -12.74
C GLU A 289 16.69 -22.78 -13.43
N GLU A 290 15.92 -23.64 -12.76
CA GLU A 290 14.70 -24.20 -13.33
C GLU A 290 13.61 -23.15 -13.54
N VAL A 291 13.39 -22.27 -12.55
CA VAL A 291 12.46 -21.14 -12.67
C VAL A 291 12.84 -20.21 -13.83
N ARG A 292 14.13 -19.92 -14.00
CA ARG A 292 14.62 -19.08 -15.11
C ARG A 292 14.42 -19.74 -16.47
N LYS A 293 14.67 -21.05 -16.56
CA LYS A 293 14.46 -21.86 -17.77
C LYS A 293 12.98 -21.86 -18.21
N HIS A 294 12.05 -21.79 -17.27
CA HIS A 294 10.61 -21.67 -17.51
C HIS A 294 10.15 -20.21 -17.77
N GLY A 295 11.09 -19.27 -17.97
CA GLY A 295 10.77 -17.90 -18.39
C GLY A 295 10.19 -17.01 -17.29
N PHE A 296 10.33 -17.38 -16.01
CA PHE A 296 9.97 -16.50 -14.92
C PHE A 296 11.00 -15.37 -14.75
N GLU A 297 10.48 -14.16 -14.48
CA GLU A 297 11.30 -13.07 -13.96
C GLU A 297 11.61 -13.32 -12.48
N THR A 298 12.87 -13.16 -12.08
CA THR A 298 13.33 -13.31 -10.70
C THR A 298 13.72 -11.93 -10.14
N PRO A 299 12.81 -11.21 -9.48
CA PRO A 299 13.06 -9.84 -9.07
C PRO A 299 14.13 -9.75 -7.98
N ILE A 300 14.66 -8.53 -7.80
CA ILE A 300 15.46 -8.17 -6.63
C ILE A 300 14.47 -7.73 -5.54
N ILE A 301 14.49 -8.37 -4.39
CA ILE A 301 13.60 -8.03 -3.27
C ILE A 301 14.41 -7.32 -2.19
N ILE A 302 14.08 -6.08 -1.89
CA ILE A 302 14.80 -5.26 -0.92
C ILE A 302 13.82 -4.84 0.17
N SER A 303 14.06 -5.23 1.42
CA SER A 303 13.25 -4.76 2.54
C SER A 303 13.26 -3.23 2.65
N ARG A 304 12.11 -2.63 3.01
CA ARG A 304 12.00 -1.19 3.31
C ARG A 304 12.99 -0.70 4.38
N SER A 305 13.44 -1.58 5.27
CA SER A 305 14.39 -1.24 6.34
C SER A 305 15.86 -1.46 5.97
N ALA A 306 16.15 -2.02 4.80
CA ALA A 306 17.51 -2.16 4.31
C ALA A 306 18.02 -0.82 3.74
N TYR A 307 19.33 -0.60 3.81
CA TYR A 307 20.00 0.47 3.09
C TYR A 307 20.80 -0.13 1.93
N VAL A 308 20.50 0.30 0.71
CA VAL A 308 21.23 -0.11 -0.49
C VAL A 308 21.71 1.14 -1.21
N SER A 309 23.02 1.29 -1.32
CA SER A 309 23.62 2.42 -2.02
C SER A 309 23.20 2.43 -3.49
N LYS A 310 22.80 3.60 -4.00
CA LYS A 310 22.54 3.82 -5.44
C LYS A 310 23.77 3.58 -6.34
N HIS A 311 24.95 3.46 -5.74
CA HIS A 311 26.21 3.16 -6.42
C HIS A 311 26.63 1.70 -6.29
N SER A 312 25.79 0.84 -5.71
CA SER A 312 26.00 -0.61 -5.68
C SER A 312 25.28 -1.29 -6.85
N THR A 313 25.68 -2.53 -7.14
CA THR A 313 25.03 -3.37 -8.15
C THR A 313 24.47 -4.62 -7.47
N ILE A 314 23.16 -4.83 -7.57
CA ILE A 314 22.48 -6.04 -7.11
C ILE A 314 21.91 -6.77 -8.32
N ASN A 315 22.14 -8.08 -8.41
CA ASN A 315 21.66 -8.88 -9.53
C ASN A 315 20.37 -9.68 -9.20
N PRO A 316 19.59 -10.10 -10.23
CA PRO A 316 18.29 -10.76 -10.09
C PRO A 316 18.23 -11.96 -9.13
N GLY A 317 17.04 -12.20 -8.57
CA GLY A 317 16.76 -13.27 -7.61
C GLY A 317 17.34 -13.07 -6.20
N THR A 318 18.09 -11.99 -5.98
CA THR A 318 18.66 -11.67 -4.67
C THR A 318 17.63 -11.03 -3.76
N ILE A 319 17.60 -11.49 -2.50
CA ILE A 319 16.80 -10.89 -1.43
C ILE A 319 17.70 -10.24 -0.38
N ILE A 320 17.36 -9.00 -0.02
CA ILE A 320 18.02 -8.19 0.99
C ILE A 320 17.06 -7.99 2.16
N MET A 321 17.37 -8.64 3.28
CA MET A 321 16.49 -8.73 4.45
C MET A 321 16.55 -7.47 5.32
N ASN A 322 15.79 -7.46 6.42
CA ASN A 322 15.63 -6.28 7.27
C ASN A 322 16.97 -5.77 7.81
N ARG A 323 17.16 -4.44 7.73
CA ARG A 323 18.34 -3.73 8.25
C ARG A 323 19.69 -4.18 7.68
N ALA A 324 19.69 -4.92 6.58
CA ALA A 324 20.92 -5.19 5.84
C ALA A 324 21.42 -3.90 5.17
N ILE A 325 22.74 -3.75 5.07
CA ILE A 325 23.39 -2.56 4.53
C ILE A 325 24.31 -2.99 3.38
N VAL A 326 24.14 -2.39 2.21
CA VAL A 326 25.02 -2.55 1.05
C VAL A 326 25.58 -1.19 0.65
N ASN A 327 26.89 -0.99 0.87
CA ASN A 327 27.57 0.27 0.65
C ASN A 327 27.99 0.48 -0.82
N ALA A 328 28.50 1.68 -1.11
CA ALA A 328 28.83 2.10 -2.48
C ALA A 328 29.83 1.16 -3.16
N SER A 329 29.67 0.97 -4.47
CA SER A 329 30.54 0.12 -5.31
C SER A 329 30.54 -1.38 -4.97
N ALA A 330 29.76 -1.83 -3.98
CA ALA A 330 29.59 -3.25 -3.72
C ALA A 330 28.83 -3.93 -4.87
N VAL A 331 29.21 -5.17 -5.20
CA VAL A 331 28.59 -5.97 -6.27
C VAL A 331 28.06 -7.26 -5.69
N ILE A 332 26.76 -7.50 -5.81
CA ILE A 332 26.09 -8.70 -5.34
C ILE A 332 25.61 -9.52 -6.53
N GLY A 333 25.99 -10.80 -6.57
CA GLY A 333 25.59 -11.76 -7.60
C GLY A 333 24.10 -12.10 -7.57
N GLU A 334 23.72 -13.03 -8.43
CA GLU A 334 22.34 -13.49 -8.55
C GLU A 334 21.94 -14.42 -7.41
N ASN A 335 20.64 -14.48 -7.09
CA ASN A 335 20.07 -15.47 -6.17
C ASN A 335 20.80 -15.55 -4.80
N CYS A 336 21.24 -14.40 -4.30
CA CYS A 336 21.89 -14.27 -3.01
C CYS A 336 20.87 -14.01 -1.90
N ILE A 337 21.22 -14.40 -0.68
CA ILE A 337 20.49 -14.01 0.53
C ILE A 337 21.41 -13.13 1.36
N LEU A 338 21.09 -11.84 1.47
CA LEU A 338 21.71 -10.94 2.44
C LEU A 338 20.79 -10.84 3.66
N ASN A 339 21.10 -11.60 4.70
CA ASN A 339 20.20 -11.81 5.81
C ASN A 339 20.15 -10.61 6.77
N ASN A 340 19.26 -10.66 7.76
CA ASN A 340 18.97 -9.55 8.66
C ASN A 340 20.25 -8.98 9.29
N ASN A 341 20.38 -7.65 9.31
CA ASN A 341 21.54 -6.93 9.84
C ASN A 341 22.91 -7.30 9.22
N SER A 342 22.97 -7.98 8.07
CA SER A 342 24.24 -8.17 7.37
C SER A 342 24.78 -6.86 6.82
N LEU A 343 26.10 -6.69 6.83
CA LEU A 343 26.79 -5.50 6.32
C LEU A 343 27.73 -5.89 5.19
N ILE A 344 27.53 -5.31 4.02
CA ILE A 344 28.42 -5.39 2.88
C ILE A 344 29.05 -4.02 2.66
N GLU A 345 30.33 -3.91 3.00
CA GLU A 345 31.08 -2.66 2.88
C GLU A 345 31.43 -2.32 1.43
N HIS A 346 31.95 -1.10 1.25
CA HIS A 346 32.28 -0.56 -0.05
C HIS A 346 33.25 -1.47 -0.84
N ASP A 347 33.08 -1.51 -2.16
CA ASP A 347 33.91 -2.30 -3.10
C ASP A 347 33.92 -3.83 -2.88
N ALA A 348 33.16 -4.36 -1.90
CA ALA A 348 33.06 -5.79 -1.68
C ALA A 348 32.31 -6.50 -2.82
N LYS A 349 32.70 -7.74 -3.12
CA LYS A 349 32.11 -8.55 -4.19
C LYS A 349 31.56 -9.85 -3.63
N ILE A 350 30.28 -10.10 -3.84
CA ILE A 350 29.61 -11.33 -3.45
C ILE A 350 29.20 -12.08 -4.72
N GLY A 351 29.72 -13.29 -4.90
CA GLY A 351 29.36 -14.16 -6.02
C GLY A 351 27.92 -14.66 -5.94
N SER A 352 27.39 -15.20 -7.04
CA SER A 352 26.02 -15.71 -7.09
C SER A 352 25.77 -16.85 -6.09
N HIS A 353 24.50 -17.03 -5.71
CA HIS A 353 24.03 -18.08 -4.80
C HIS A 353 24.66 -18.05 -3.40
N CYS A 354 25.27 -16.94 -2.99
CA CYS A 354 25.81 -16.81 -1.64
C CYS A 354 24.70 -16.62 -0.61
N HIS A 355 25.00 -17.01 0.64
CA HIS A 355 24.17 -16.67 1.79
C HIS A 355 25.04 -15.98 2.83
N ILE A 356 24.86 -14.67 2.94
CA ILE A 356 25.48 -13.85 3.98
C ILE A 356 24.49 -13.82 5.14
N SER A 357 24.81 -14.55 6.21
CA SER A 357 23.86 -14.80 7.30
C SER A 357 23.67 -13.60 8.22
N THR A 358 22.77 -13.76 9.20
CA THR A 358 22.35 -12.69 10.10
C THR A 358 23.54 -12.05 10.81
N GLY A 359 23.66 -10.73 10.71
CA GLY A 359 24.71 -9.97 11.39
C GLY A 359 26.13 -10.20 10.87
N SER A 360 26.33 -10.91 9.77
CA SER A 360 27.66 -11.11 9.19
C SER A 360 28.16 -9.82 8.53
N ILE A 361 29.47 -9.56 8.63
CA ILE A 361 30.12 -8.35 8.13
C ILE A 361 31.14 -8.74 7.05
N ILE A 362 30.98 -8.18 5.85
CA ILE A 362 31.93 -8.30 4.75
C ILE A 362 32.60 -6.93 4.59
N ASN A 363 33.86 -6.79 5.03
CA ASN A 363 34.57 -5.51 5.01
C ASN A 363 34.99 -5.10 3.59
N GLY A 364 35.45 -3.85 3.47
CA GLY A 364 35.70 -3.22 2.17
C GLY A 364 36.64 -4.00 1.27
N GLY A 365 36.26 -4.14 0.00
CA GLY A 365 37.03 -4.85 -1.02
C GLY A 365 37.17 -6.37 -0.82
N ALA A 366 36.54 -6.97 0.18
CA ALA A 366 36.54 -8.42 0.34
C ALA A 366 35.76 -9.12 -0.79
N GLU A 367 36.19 -10.32 -1.17
CA GLU A 367 35.57 -11.09 -2.26
C GLU A 367 35.06 -12.43 -1.74
N ILE A 368 33.77 -12.71 -1.92
CA ILE A 368 33.11 -13.97 -1.54
C ILE A 368 32.74 -14.72 -2.81
N GLY A 369 33.30 -15.91 -2.99
CA GLY A 369 33.10 -16.76 -4.16
C GLY A 369 31.68 -17.32 -4.25
N VAL A 370 31.32 -17.83 -5.43
CA VAL A 370 29.99 -18.39 -5.74
C VAL A 370 29.65 -19.53 -4.78
N ASN A 371 28.36 -19.68 -4.43
CA ASN A 371 27.85 -20.74 -3.53
C ASN A 371 28.45 -20.74 -2.11
N THR A 372 29.04 -19.63 -1.67
CA THR A 372 29.66 -19.57 -0.35
C THR A 372 28.66 -19.14 0.72
N PHE A 373 28.75 -19.79 1.87
CA PHE A 373 27.96 -19.49 3.07
C PHE A 373 28.84 -18.79 4.10
N ILE A 374 28.42 -17.60 4.52
CA ILE A 374 29.02 -16.87 5.63
C ILE A 374 28.07 -16.96 6.82
N GLY A 375 28.50 -17.64 7.87
CA GLY A 375 27.71 -17.87 9.08
C GLY A 375 27.43 -16.61 9.89
N SER A 376 26.38 -16.66 10.71
CA SER A 376 25.89 -15.51 11.47
C SER A 376 26.96 -14.88 12.35
N GLY A 377 27.02 -13.55 12.35
CA GLY A 377 27.98 -12.79 13.16
C GLY A 377 29.45 -12.96 12.74
N SER A 378 29.74 -13.66 11.65
CA SER A 378 31.10 -13.79 11.14
C SER A 378 31.54 -12.52 10.42
N ILE A 379 32.84 -12.22 10.49
CA ILE A 379 33.45 -11.02 9.95
C ILE A 379 34.54 -11.44 8.96
N ILE A 380 34.47 -10.95 7.73
CA ILE A 380 35.50 -11.12 6.71
C ILE A 380 36.32 -9.84 6.67
N LYS A 381 37.64 -9.95 6.89
CA LYS A 381 38.57 -8.81 6.88
C LYS A 381 38.61 -8.14 5.51
N GLN A 382 38.99 -6.86 5.48
CA GLN A 382 39.09 -6.08 4.25
C GLN A 382 40.00 -6.76 3.22
N GLY A 383 39.62 -6.76 1.95
CA GLY A 383 40.42 -7.33 0.86
C GLY A 383 40.61 -8.84 0.88
N THR A 384 40.09 -9.56 1.89
CA THR A 384 40.21 -11.01 1.99
C THR A 384 39.33 -11.70 0.97
N LYS A 385 39.85 -12.77 0.36
CA LYS A 385 39.14 -13.60 -0.61
C LYS A 385 38.70 -14.91 0.02
N VAL A 386 37.39 -15.14 0.08
CA VAL A 386 36.81 -16.44 0.40
C VAL A 386 36.42 -17.10 -0.92
N GLY A 387 37.01 -18.26 -1.22
CA GLY A 387 36.79 -19.00 -2.45
C GLY A 387 35.36 -19.49 -2.64
N ASN A 388 35.12 -20.19 -3.75
CA ASN A 388 33.82 -20.73 -4.09
C ASN A 388 33.44 -21.92 -3.21
N ASN A 389 32.14 -22.15 -3.02
CA ASN A 389 31.59 -23.30 -2.29
C ASN A 389 32.16 -23.45 -0.86
N CYS A 390 32.53 -22.34 -0.21
CA CYS A 390 33.03 -22.37 1.16
C CYS A 390 31.89 -22.33 2.17
N LEU A 391 32.16 -22.83 3.37
CA LEU A 391 31.28 -22.66 4.53
C LEU A 391 32.09 -22.08 5.68
N VAL A 392 31.79 -20.84 6.04
CA VAL A 392 32.33 -20.18 7.24
C VAL A 392 31.29 -20.34 8.36
N SER A 393 31.66 -20.97 9.46
CA SER A 393 30.77 -21.13 10.62
C SER A 393 30.50 -19.78 11.30
N ALA A 394 29.48 -19.75 12.15
CA ALA A 394 29.04 -18.54 12.83
C ALA A 394 30.10 -17.99 13.80
N GLY A 395 30.16 -16.67 13.93
CA GLY A 395 31.00 -15.96 14.89
C GLY A 395 32.50 -15.95 14.58
N LEU A 396 32.90 -16.33 13.37
CA LEU A 396 34.31 -16.41 12.98
C LEU A 396 34.83 -15.08 12.41
N PHE A 397 36.06 -14.73 12.75
CA PHE A 397 36.82 -13.69 12.08
C PHE A 397 37.76 -14.34 11.06
N ILE A 398 37.56 -14.06 9.77
CA ILE A 398 38.39 -14.58 8.68
C ILE A 398 39.41 -13.51 8.29
N GLU A 399 40.66 -13.79 8.64
CA GLU A 399 41.78 -12.89 8.40
C GLU A 399 42.48 -13.15 7.05
N ASP A 400 42.70 -14.42 6.72
CA ASP A 400 43.43 -14.85 5.53
C ASP A 400 42.51 -15.40 4.43
N ASP A 401 43.02 -15.41 3.20
CA ASP A 401 42.31 -15.97 2.06
C ASP A 401 41.95 -17.45 2.29
N VAL A 402 40.73 -17.82 1.92
CA VAL A 402 40.18 -19.17 2.07
C VAL A 402 40.06 -19.82 0.70
N PRO A 403 40.75 -20.94 0.43
CA PRO A 403 40.60 -21.67 -0.84
C PRO A 403 39.20 -22.24 -1.04
N ASP A 404 38.84 -22.51 -2.30
CA ASP A 404 37.57 -23.13 -2.68
C ASP A 404 37.24 -24.42 -1.89
N GLY A 405 35.96 -24.62 -1.60
CA GLY A 405 35.42 -25.83 -0.99
C GLY A 405 35.76 -26.02 0.49
N LYS A 406 36.37 -25.03 1.15
CA LYS A 406 36.77 -25.14 2.55
C LYS A 406 35.60 -24.93 3.50
N ILE A 407 35.61 -25.73 4.57
CA ILE A 407 34.73 -25.56 5.73
C ILE A 407 35.59 -25.04 6.88
N ILE A 408 35.31 -23.82 7.34
CA ILE A 408 35.99 -23.17 8.46
C ILE A 408 35.05 -23.20 9.66
N ARG A 409 35.53 -23.71 10.79
CA ARG A 409 34.74 -23.94 12.01
C ARG A 409 35.31 -23.24 13.21
#